data_AF-A0ABD0T189-F1
#
_entry.id   AF-A0ABD0T189-F1
#
_cell.length_a   1.000
_cell.length_b   1.000
_cell.length_c   1.000
_cell.angle_alpha   90.00
_cell.angle_beta   90.00
_cell.angle_gamma   90.00
#
_symmetry.space_group_name_H-M   'P 1'
#
loop_
_entity.id
_entity.type
_entity.pdbx_description
1 polymer ?
#
loop_
_entity_poly.entity_id
_entity_poly.type
_entity_poly.pdbx_seq_one_letter_code
_entity_poly.pdbx_strand_id
1 'polypeptide(L)'
;MNIFCNKHLTRISVCFIYNRSLSYIELSADEVNNLLQLYEMSINASLTLSKSDKELLNSWTEQHQVQQVNVTTKYRLQMDRHKDHSFRRADIDKKWTQCVDIYLEDIKRSEHKYYEDESKCLQTANGQDKEKRKAVDQVEKEIRKWRKSFRYLTRLCSVDHPDNEEDAKTCLVEYMEKDNYNSTLQRLMLLKLDAMGQLYIELTSTIENLEECLKTNLSGYLERTRSVLDSMYRCYNGRRKEDSSNVPL
;
A
#
# COMPACT_ATOMS: atom_id res chain seq x y z
N MET A 1 -22.68 42.81 3.80
CA MET A 1 -21.79 41.88 4.51
C MET A 1 -22.49 40.53 4.53
N ASN A 2 -22.21 39.67 3.53
CA ASN A 2 -22.88 38.37 3.40
C ASN A 2 -21.86 37.27 3.62
N ILE A 3 -22.02 36.55 4.73
CA ILE A 3 -21.21 35.38 5.08
C ILE A 3 -21.91 34.16 4.49
N PHE A 4 -21.32 33.55 3.46
CA PHE A 4 -21.78 32.25 2.97
C PHE A 4 -20.90 31.15 3.57
N CYS A 5 -21.33 30.60 4.71
CA CYS A 5 -20.77 29.36 5.26
C CYS A 5 -21.53 28.17 4.69
N ASN A 6 -20.88 27.38 3.83
CA ASN A 6 -21.43 26.10 3.40
C ASN A 6 -21.33 25.10 4.57
N LYS A 7 -22.47 24.76 5.18
CA LYS A 7 -22.56 24.02 6.46
C LYS A 7 -22.35 22.49 6.36
N HIS A 8 -21.88 21.95 5.23
CA HIS A 8 -21.82 20.49 5.03
C HIS A 8 -20.44 19.82 5.09
N LEU A 9 -19.41 20.45 5.64
CA LEU A 9 -18.12 19.80 5.89
C LEU A 9 -17.67 20.03 7.34
N THR A 10 -18.01 19.08 8.21
CA THR A 10 -17.39 18.99 9.53
C THR A 10 -15.88 18.73 9.37
N ARG A 11 -15.11 19.67 9.93
CA ARG A 11 -13.64 19.70 10.08
C ARG A 11 -12.83 20.07 8.83
N ILE A 12 -13.09 21.28 8.33
CA ILE A 12 -12.16 22.42 8.22
C ILE A 12 -12.98 23.50 7.52
N SER A 13 -13.53 24.44 8.30
CA SER A 13 -14.32 25.55 7.76
C SER A 13 -13.36 26.58 7.17
N VAL A 14 -13.11 26.50 5.86
CA VAL A 14 -12.48 27.61 5.13
C VAL A 14 -13.58 28.65 4.90
N CYS A 15 -13.68 29.63 5.80
CA CYS A 15 -14.49 30.81 5.58
C CYS A 15 -13.73 31.76 4.66
N PHE A 16 -14.16 31.88 3.41
CA PHE A 16 -13.69 32.95 2.53
C PHE A 16 -14.27 34.28 3.02
N ILE A 17 -13.43 35.13 3.60
CA ILE A 17 -13.78 36.52 3.93
C ILE A 17 -13.76 37.30 2.62
N TYR A 18 -14.93 37.66 2.12
CA TYR A 18 -15.11 38.49 0.94
C TYR A 18 -14.91 39.96 1.35
N ASN A 19 -13.67 40.44 1.28
CA ASN A 19 -13.37 41.86 1.42
C ASN A 19 -13.19 42.45 0.01
N ARG A 20 -14.16 43.27 -0.41
CA ARG A 20 -14.14 44.00 -1.69
C ARG A 20 -13.30 45.26 -1.53
N SER A 21 -11.99 45.08 -1.43
CA SER A 21 -11.02 46.13 -1.71
C SER A 21 -10.21 45.67 -2.91
N LEU A 22 -10.67 46.02 -4.11
CA LEU A 22 -9.86 45.93 -5.32
C LEU A 22 -8.68 46.88 -5.14
N SER A 23 -7.54 46.35 -4.70
CA SER A 23 -6.26 46.93 -5.10
C SER A 23 -6.12 46.59 -6.57
N TYR A 24 -6.40 47.56 -7.44
CA TYR A 24 -6.05 47.45 -8.86
C TYR A 24 -4.53 47.24 -8.93
N ILE A 25 -4.12 46.00 -9.21
CA ILE A 25 -2.76 45.76 -9.66
C ILE A 25 -2.80 46.15 -11.13
N GLU A 26 -2.17 47.26 -11.49
CA GLU A 26 -1.96 47.62 -12.90
C GLU A 26 -0.96 46.62 -13.50
N LEU A 27 -1.45 45.42 -13.83
CA LEU A 27 -0.71 44.44 -14.62
C LEU A 27 -0.78 44.85 -16.08
N SER A 28 0.36 44.88 -16.75
CA SER A 28 0.39 45.04 -18.21
C SER A 28 -0.26 43.83 -18.90
N ALA A 29 -0.81 44.03 -20.10
CA ALA A 29 -1.40 42.94 -20.89
C ALA A 29 -0.42 41.78 -21.13
N ASP A 30 0.88 42.09 -21.30
CA ASP A 30 1.93 41.10 -21.46
C ASP A 30 2.17 40.29 -20.17
N GLU A 31 2.14 40.91 -19.00
CA GLU A 31 2.26 40.22 -17.70
C GLU A 31 1.05 39.31 -17.43
N VAL A 32 -0.16 39.78 -17.73
CA VAL A 32 -1.40 38.97 -17.61
C VAL A 32 -1.29 37.71 -18.48
N ASN A 33 -0.88 37.85 -19.74
CA ASN A 33 -0.73 36.73 -20.65
C ASN A 33 0.36 35.74 -20.19
N ASN A 34 1.50 36.24 -19.71
CA ASN A 34 2.58 35.40 -19.16
C ASN A 34 2.12 34.59 -17.94
N LEU A 35 1.39 35.22 -17.02
CA LEU A 35 0.87 34.55 -15.81
C LEU A 35 -0.19 33.50 -16.17
N LEU A 36 -1.09 33.81 -17.10
CA LEU A 36 -2.07 32.84 -17.59
C LEU A 36 -1.41 31.63 -18.23
N GLN A 37 -0.40 31.85 -19.07
CA GLN A 37 0.38 30.76 -19.66
C GLN A 37 1.06 29.90 -18.59
N LEU A 38 1.63 30.52 -17.55
CA LEU A 38 2.23 29.81 -16.42
C LEU A 38 1.23 28.94 -15.66
N TYR A 39 0.02 29.44 -15.42
CA TYR A 39 -1.04 28.68 -14.76
C TYR A 39 -1.52 27.51 -15.61
N GLU A 40 -1.72 27.73 -16.92
CA GLU A 40 -2.09 26.67 -17.86
C GLU A 40 -1.03 25.58 -17.93
N MET A 41 0.25 25.96 -18.02
CA MET A 41 1.38 25.02 -17.97
C MET A 41 1.36 24.20 -16.69
N SER A 42 1.14 24.84 -15.54
CA SER A 42 1.11 24.17 -14.23
C SER A 42 -0.06 23.18 -14.13
N ILE A 43 -1.23 23.54 -14.67
CA ILE A 43 -2.39 22.65 -14.73
C ILE A 43 -2.13 21.47 -15.65
N ASN A 44 -1.58 21.71 -16.83
CA ASN A 44 -1.25 20.66 -17.79
C ASN A 44 -0.18 19.71 -17.23
N ALA A 45 0.87 20.24 -16.61
CA ALA A 45 1.89 19.45 -15.93
C ALA A 45 1.26 18.58 -14.83
N SER A 46 0.37 19.16 -14.02
CA SER A 46 -0.31 18.41 -12.98
C SER A 46 -1.18 17.27 -13.59
N LEU A 47 -1.92 17.53 -14.68
CA LEU A 47 -2.76 16.53 -15.35
C LEU A 47 -1.92 15.37 -15.91
N THR A 48 -0.81 15.68 -16.56
CA THR A 48 0.15 14.68 -17.07
C THR A 48 0.72 13.85 -15.93
N LEU A 49 1.13 14.50 -14.83
CA LEU A 49 1.62 13.84 -13.63
C LEU A 49 0.57 12.87 -13.06
N SER A 50 -0.70 13.30 -12.90
CA SER A 50 -1.76 12.41 -12.42
C SER A 50 -2.00 11.17 -13.30
N LYS A 51 -1.81 11.26 -14.61
CA LYS A 51 -1.91 10.10 -15.52
C LYS A 51 -0.75 9.14 -15.30
N SER A 52 0.48 9.67 -15.33
CA SER A 52 1.70 8.88 -15.10
C SER A 52 1.69 8.20 -13.73
N ASP A 53 1.30 8.92 -12.68
CA ASP A 53 1.22 8.39 -11.33
C ASP A 53 0.24 7.23 -11.21
N LYS A 54 -0.88 7.28 -11.94
CA LYS A 54 -1.86 6.19 -11.93
C LYS A 54 -1.28 4.92 -12.55
N GLU A 55 -0.56 5.05 -13.65
CA GLU A 55 0.10 3.93 -14.32
C GLU A 55 1.20 3.33 -13.43
N LEU A 56 2.02 4.18 -12.81
CA LEU A 56 3.06 3.77 -11.86
C LEU A 56 2.47 3.05 -10.64
N LEU A 57 1.44 3.62 -10.01
CA LEU A 57 0.80 3.02 -8.83
C LEU A 57 0.19 1.64 -9.17
N ASN A 58 -0.42 1.49 -10.34
CA ASN A 58 -0.95 0.20 -10.79
C ASN A 58 0.19 -0.81 -10.95
N SER A 59 1.25 -0.43 -11.67
CA SER A 59 2.41 -1.29 -11.89
C SER A 59 3.09 -1.72 -10.58
N TRP A 60 3.28 -0.80 -9.64
CA TRP A 60 3.85 -1.10 -8.33
C TRP A 60 2.95 -2.03 -7.52
N THR A 61 1.63 -1.87 -7.61
CA THR A 61 0.67 -2.74 -6.93
C THR A 61 0.73 -4.16 -7.47
N GLU A 62 0.75 -4.31 -8.80
CA GLU A 62 0.85 -5.61 -9.45
C GLU A 62 2.18 -6.30 -9.11
N GLN A 63 3.29 -5.57 -9.21
CA GLN A 63 4.62 -6.09 -8.88
C GLN A 63 4.69 -6.54 -7.41
N HIS A 64 4.17 -5.74 -6.49
CA HIS A 64 4.16 -6.06 -5.06
C HIS A 64 3.32 -7.30 -4.77
N GLN A 65 2.13 -7.42 -5.35
CA GLN A 65 1.30 -8.63 -5.22
C GLN A 65 2.02 -9.88 -5.73
N VAL A 66 2.67 -9.80 -6.89
CA VAL A 66 3.48 -10.91 -7.43
C VAL A 66 4.62 -11.27 -6.49
N GLN A 67 5.32 -10.29 -5.92
CA GLN A 67 6.38 -10.52 -4.95
C GLN A 67 5.86 -11.19 -3.68
N GLN A 68 4.74 -10.74 -3.11
CA GLN A 68 4.11 -11.37 -1.96
C GLN A 68 3.78 -12.84 -2.22
N VAL A 69 3.18 -13.15 -3.38
CA VAL A 69 2.85 -14.53 -3.77
C VAL A 69 4.12 -15.37 -3.92
N ASN A 70 5.16 -14.83 -4.56
CA ASN A 70 6.42 -15.54 -4.78
C ASN A 70 7.11 -15.89 -3.46
N VAL A 71 7.24 -14.92 -2.54
CA VAL A 71 7.85 -15.14 -1.23
C VAL A 71 7.03 -16.17 -0.44
N THR A 72 5.71 -16.01 -0.36
CA THR A 72 4.84 -16.94 0.38
C THR A 72 4.94 -18.36 -0.19
N THR A 73 4.89 -18.50 -1.52
CA THR A 73 4.98 -19.80 -2.20
C THR A 73 6.33 -20.47 -1.95
N LYS A 74 7.43 -19.70 -1.98
CA LYS A 74 8.78 -20.21 -1.65
C LYS A 74 8.80 -20.89 -0.29
N TYR A 75 8.25 -20.26 0.75
CA TYR A 75 8.27 -20.82 2.10
C TYR A 75 7.28 -21.98 2.30
N ARG A 76 6.09 -21.93 1.67
CA ARG A 76 5.16 -23.08 1.66
C ARG A 76 5.79 -24.32 1.03
N LEU A 77 6.44 -24.16 -0.13
CA LEU A 77 7.14 -25.28 -0.78
C LEU A 77 8.27 -25.86 0.08
N GLN A 78 8.96 -25.04 0.87
CA GLN A 78 9.96 -25.53 1.82
C GLN A 78 9.31 -26.31 2.96
N MET A 79 8.22 -25.81 3.52
CA MET A 79 7.43 -26.50 4.55
C MET A 79 6.95 -27.87 4.05
N ASP A 80 6.34 -27.92 2.86
CA ASP A 80 5.86 -29.15 2.23
C ASP A 80 6.99 -30.15 1.97
N ARG A 81 8.12 -29.70 1.43
CA ARG A 81 9.30 -30.57 1.23
C ARG A 81 9.79 -31.18 2.54
N HIS A 82 9.82 -30.39 3.61
CA HIS A 82 10.22 -30.89 4.93
C HIS A 82 9.20 -31.87 5.51
N LYS A 83 7.90 -31.62 5.33
CA LYS A 83 6.82 -32.54 5.70
C LYS A 83 6.97 -33.88 4.98
N ASP A 84 7.08 -33.82 3.66
CA ASP A 84 7.18 -35.01 2.80
C ASP A 84 8.42 -35.82 3.11
N HIS A 85 9.57 -35.16 3.30
CA HIS A 85 10.81 -35.84 3.67
C HIS A 85 10.73 -36.47 5.07
N SER A 86 10.10 -35.78 6.03
CA SER A 86 10.05 -36.22 7.43
C SER A 86 9.03 -37.32 7.68
N PHE A 87 7.88 -37.29 7.02
CA PHE A 87 6.74 -38.15 7.33
C PHE A 87 6.34 -39.04 6.14
N ARG A 88 7.27 -39.27 5.21
CA ARG A 88 7.03 -40.11 4.04
C ARG A 88 6.49 -41.47 4.47
N ARG A 89 5.29 -41.80 3.99
CA ARG A 89 4.77 -43.17 4.06
C ARG A 89 5.52 -43.98 3.02
N ALA A 90 6.27 -44.98 3.47
CA ALA A 90 6.98 -45.90 2.59
C ALA A 90 6.22 -47.23 2.59
N ASP A 91 5.86 -47.71 1.40
CA ASP A 91 5.13 -48.98 1.23
C ASP A 91 5.86 -50.20 1.83
N ILE A 92 7.18 -50.06 2.03
CA ILE A 92 8.08 -51.12 2.51
C ILE A 92 8.17 -51.15 4.04
N ASP A 93 7.96 -50.03 4.74
CA ASP A 93 8.09 -49.96 6.21
C ASP A 93 6.74 -49.74 6.90
N LYS A 94 6.07 -50.86 7.19
CA LYS A 94 4.79 -50.89 7.92
C LYS A 94 4.91 -50.35 9.34
N LYS A 95 6.08 -50.51 10.00
CA LYS A 95 6.27 -50.06 11.39
C LYS A 95 6.41 -48.55 11.45
N TRP A 96 7.15 -47.97 10.51
CA TRP A 96 7.21 -46.52 10.34
C TRP A 96 5.83 -45.93 10.02
N THR A 97 5.09 -46.55 9.09
CA THR A 97 3.74 -46.11 8.71
C THR A 97 2.78 -46.12 9.92
N GLN A 98 2.83 -47.16 10.76
CA GLN A 98 2.04 -47.20 12.00
C GLN A 98 2.40 -46.06 12.97
N CYS A 99 3.69 -45.74 13.11
CA CYS A 99 4.10 -44.59 13.93
C CYS A 99 3.64 -43.26 13.32
N VAL A 100 3.69 -43.09 11.99
CA VAL A 100 3.12 -41.91 11.30
C VAL A 100 1.63 -41.76 11.62
N ASP A 101 0.86 -42.85 11.56
CA ASP A 101 -0.58 -42.83 11.82
C ASP A 101 -0.90 -42.45 13.27
N ILE A 102 -0.11 -42.91 14.24
CA ILE A 102 -0.26 -42.55 15.67
C ILE A 102 -0.06 -41.04 15.89
N TYR A 103 0.94 -40.45 15.24
CA TYR A 103 1.30 -39.03 15.42
C TYR A 103 0.67 -38.10 14.37
N LEU A 104 -0.28 -38.59 13.56
CA LEU A 104 -0.86 -37.85 12.45
C LEU A 104 -1.48 -36.51 12.89
N GLU A 105 -2.14 -36.48 14.04
CA GLU A 105 -2.76 -35.25 14.56
C GLU A 105 -1.72 -34.20 15.00
N ASP A 106 -0.57 -34.62 15.52
CA ASP A 106 0.52 -33.68 15.87
C ASP A 106 1.21 -33.12 14.63
N ILE A 107 1.33 -33.94 13.56
CA ILE A 107 1.80 -33.50 12.24
C ILE A 107 0.85 -32.44 11.68
N LYS A 108 -0.46 -32.74 11.61
CA LYS A 108 -1.48 -31.81 11.13
C LYS A 108 -1.54 -30.54 11.97
N ARG A 109 -1.40 -30.63 13.29
CA ARG A 109 -1.37 -29.45 14.18
C ARG A 109 -0.17 -28.56 13.89
N SER A 110 1.00 -29.14 13.61
CA SER A 110 2.21 -28.39 13.28
C SER A 110 2.07 -27.61 11.96
N GLU A 111 1.46 -28.25 10.95
CA GLU A 111 1.11 -27.65 9.67
C GLU A 111 0.05 -26.56 9.81
N HIS A 112 -1.05 -26.84 10.54
CA HIS A 112 -2.10 -25.86 10.77
C HIS A 112 -1.55 -24.59 11.42
N LYS A 113 -0.72 -24.74 12.46
CA LYS A 113 -0.07 -23.61 13.12
C LYS A 113 0.83 -22.80 12.18
N TYR A 114 1.52 -23.46 11.25
CA TYR A 114 2.29 -22.75 10.23
C TYR A 114 1.39 -21.84 9.36
N TYR A 115 0.27 -22.37 8.88
CA TYR A 115 -0.67 -21.57 8.08
C TYR A 115 -1.36 -20.46 8.88
N GLU A 116 -1.66 -20.68 10.17
CA GLU A 116 -2.16 -19.63 11.05
C GLU A 116 -1.15 -18.49 11.20
N ASP A 117 0.12 -18.81 11.45
CA ASP A 117 1.17 -17.82 11.62
C ASP A 117 1.52 -17.12 10.30
N GLU A 118 1.50 -17.84 9.17
CA GLU A 118 1.62 -17.27 7.82
C GLU A 118 0.50 -16.25 7.54
N SER A 119 -0.74 -16.59 7.89
CA SER A 119 -1.88 -15.69 7.73
C SER A 119 -1.69 -14.38 8.50
N LYS A 120 -1.14 -14.43 9.72
CA LYS A 120 -0.82 -13.23 10.51
C LYS A 120 0.26 -12.37 9.86
N CYS A 121 1.30 -12.97 9.28
CA CYS A 121 2.33 -12.24 8.54
C CYS A 121 1.70 -11.50 7.34
N LEU A 122 0.84 -12.18 6.57
CA LEU A 122 0.16 -11.60 5.41
C LEU A 122 -0.81 -10.47 5.78
N GLN A 123 -1.54 -10.61 6.89
CA GLN A 123 -2.41 -9.55 7.40
C GLN A 123 -1.63 -8.28 7.77
N THR A 124 -0.46 -8.45 8.40
CA THR A 124 0.42 -7.33 8.76
C THR A 124 0.94 -6.62 7.52
N ALA A 125 1.45 -7.37 6.54
CA ALA A 125 1.96 -6.82 5.28
C ALA A 125 0.87 -6.02 4.52
N ASN A 126 -0.34 -6.58 4.41
CA ASN A 126 -1.45 -5.92 3.70
C ASN A 126 -2.04 -4.71 4.44
N GLY A 127 -1.88 -4.64 5.77
CA GLY A 127 -2.37 -3.53 6.59
C GLY A 127 -1.60 -2.23 6.37
N GLN A 128 -0.27 -2.33 6.23
CA GLN A 128 0.64 -1.19 6.11
C GLN A 128 0.46 -0.45 4.77
N ASP A 129 0.22 -1.19 3.68
CA ASP A 129 -0.02 -0.61 2.34
C ASP A 129 -1.21 0.35 2.29
N LYS A 130 -2.27 0.05 3.06
CA LYS A 130 -3.53 0.79 3.01
C LYS A 130 -3.40 2.20 3.59
N GLU A 131 -2.54 2.40 4.58
CA GLU A 131 -2.37 3.71 5.21
C GLU A 131 -1.57 4.67 4.34
N LYS A 132 -0.45 4.22 3.78
CA LYS A 132 0.41 5.05 2.93
C LYS A 132 -0.26 5.43 1.61
N ARG A 133 -1.07 4.54 1.02
CA ARG A 133 -1.90 4.86 -0.16
C ARG A 133 -2.89 6.00 0.10
N LYS A 134 -3.49 6.07 1.30
CA LYS A 134 -4.40 7.17 1.65
C LYS A 134 -3.72 8.53 1.63
N ALA A 135 -2.44 8.61 2.00
CA ALA A 135 -1.68 9.87 1.97
C ALA A 135 -1.54 10.40 0.53
N VAL A 136 -1.16 9.52 -0.41
CA VAL A 136 -1.08 9.86 -1.86
C VAL A 136 -2.46 10.30 -2.39
N ASP A 137 -3.51 9.53 -2.06
CA ASP A 137 -4.89 9.85 -2.47
C ASP A 137 -5.38 11.19 -1.93
N GLN A 138 -4.99 11.55 -0.71
CA GLN A 138 -5.37 12.82 -0.09
C GLN A 138 -4.75 14.00 -0.84
N VAL A 139 -3.46 13.94 -1.17
CA VAL A 139 -2.79 15.01 -1.92
C VAL A 139 -3.38 15.13 -3.34
N GLU A 140 -3.64 14.01 -4.03
CA GLU A 140 -4.28 14.00 -5.34
C GLU A 140 -5.71 14.61 -5.30
N LYS A 141 -6.47 14.38 -4.22
CA LYS A 141 -7.79 15.03 -4.03
C LYS A 141 -7.68 16.54 -3.93
N GLU A 142 -6.69 17.06 -3.20
CA GLU A 142 -6.47 18.51 -3.11
C GLU A 142 -6.06 19.09 -4.46
N ILE A 143 -5.13 18.46 -5.19
CA ILE A 143 -4.74 18.88 -6.55
C ILE A 143 -5.96 18.94 -7.47
N ARG A 144 -6.87 17.95 -7.41
CA ARG A 144 -8.11 17.96 -8.20
C ARG A 144 -9.04 19.11 -7.82
N LYS A 145 -9.11 19.51 -6.55
CA LYS A 145 -9.89 20.68 -6.12
C LYS A 145 -9.33 21.96 -6.74
N TRP A 146 -8.01 22.15 -6.71
CA TRP A 146 -7.36 23.29 -7.34
C TRP A 146 -7.63 23.38 -8.84
N ARG A 147 -7.53 22.25 -9.58
CA ARG A 147 -7.91 22.19 -11.01
C ARG A 147 -9.38 22.52 -11.27
N LYS A 148 -10.28 22.13 -10.37
CA LYS A 148 -11.71 22.48 -10.46
C LYS A 148 -11.94 23.96 -10.15
N SER A 149 -11.21 24.51 -9.17
CA SER A 149 -11.24 25.92 -8.81
C SER A 149 -10.84 26.79 -10.00
N PHE A 150 -9.73 26.46 -10.69
CA PHE A 150 -9.33 27.18 -11.90
C PHE A 150 -10.43 27.22 -12.95
N ARG A 151 -10.98 26.06 -13.33
CA ARG A 151 -12.08 25.98 -14.32
C ARG A 151 -13.33 26.76 -13.88
N TYR A 152 -13.58 26.82 -12.58
CA TYR A 152 -14.68 27.60 -12.03
C TYR A 152 -14.42 29.09 -12.15
N LEU A 153 -13.23 29.56 -11.73
CA LEU A 153 -12.82 30.97 -11.81
C LEU A 153 -12.78 31.46 -13.26
N THR A 154 -12.27 30.66 -14.19
CA THR A 154 -12.31 31.00 -15.62
C THR A 154 -13.74 31.27 -16.09
N ARG A 155 -14.70 30.39 -15.73
CA ARG A 155 -16.11 30.57 -16.10
C ARG A 155 -16.74 31.76 -15.40
N LEU A 156 -16.41 32.00 -14.13
CA LEU A 156 -16.95 33.11 -13.36
C LEU A 156 -16.54 34.45 -13.97
N CYS A 157 -15.24 34.65 -14.22
CA CYS A 157 -14.75 35.88 -14.84
C CYS A 157 -15.30 36.09 -16.27
N SER A 158 -15.49 35.02 -17.05
CA SER A 158 -16.15 35.12 -18.37
C SER A 158 -17.63 35.49 -18.28
N VAL A 159 -18.33 35.10 -17.22
CA VAL A 159 -19.75 35.47 -17.01
C VAL A 159 -19.88 36.90 -16.49
N ASP A 160 -18.95 37.33 -15.65
CA ASP A 160 -18.92 38.69 -15.10
C ASP A 160 -18.49 39.73 -16.17
N HIS A 161 -17.73 39.31 -17.18
CA HIS A 161 -17.26 40.14 -18.30
C HIS A 161 -17.56 39.49 -19.67
N PRO A 162 -18.84 39.45 -20.11
CA PRO A 162 -19.24 38.71 -21.32
C PRO A 162 -18.73 39.33 -22.63
N ASP A 163 -18.57 40.66 -22.66
CA ASP A 163 -18.19 41.41 -23.87
C ASP A 163 -16.72 41.86 -23.89
N ASN A 164 -15.97 41.61 -22.80
CA ASN A 164 -14.58 42.03 -22.69
C ASN A 164 -13.67 40.89 -22.18
N GLU A 165 -13.01 40.22 -23.13
CA GLU A 165 -12.10 39.11 -22.84
C GLU A 165 -10.85 39.55 -22.05
N GLU A 166 -10.38 40.78 -22.23
CA GLU A 166 -9.21 41.30 -21.50
C GLU A 166 -9.53 41.52 -20.02
N ASP A 167 -10.71 42.07 -19.71
CA ASP A 167 -11.16 42.23 -18.32
C ASP A 167 -11.38 40.86 -17.65
N ALA A 168 -11.92 39.89 -18.40
CA ALA A 168 -12.09 38.52 -17.90
C ALA A 168 -10.74 37.85 -17.56
N LYS A 169 -9.70 38.08 -18.38
CA LYS A 169 -8.34 37.59 -18.14
C LYS A 169 -7.70 38.25 -16.92
N THR A 170 -7.83 39.57 -16.80
CA THR A 170 -7.32 40.32 -15.64
C THR A 170 -8.01 39.87 -14.34
N CYS A 171 -9.34 39.73 -14.35
CA CYS A 171 -10.12 39.15 -13.25
C CYS A 171 -9.56 37.79 -12.81
N LEU A 172 -9.28 36.90 -13.77
CA LEU A 172 -8.75 35.57 -13.47
C LEU A 172 -7.36 35.65 -12.81
N VAL A 173 -6.46 36.47 -13.33
CA VAL A 173 -5.11 36.64 -12.76
C VAL A 173 -5.17 37.21 -11.35
N GLU A 174 -6.03 38.21 -11.09
CA GLU A 174 -6.21 38.77 -9.74
C GLU A 174 -6.62 37.71 -8.71
N TYR A 175 -7.58 36.84 -9.06
CA TYR A 175 -7.99 35.74 -8.19
C TYR A 175 -6.85 34.74 -7.97
N MET A 176 -6.10 34.43 -9.02
CA MET A 176 -5.05 33.41 -8.98
C MET A 176 -3.81 33.85 -8.18
N GLU A 177 -3.39 35.11 -8.33
CA GLU A 177 -2.34 35.72 -7.52
C GLU A 177 -2.75 35.82 -6.06
N LYS A 178 -3.99 36.25 -5.79
CA LYS A 178 -4.53 36.33 -4.42
C LYS A 178 -4.49 34.99 -3.68
N ASP A 179 -4.81 33.91 -4.38
CA ASP A 179 -4.79 32.55 -3.83
C ASP A 179 -3.40 31.89 -3.88
N ASN A 180 -2.37 32.59 -4.36
CA ASN A 180 -1.03 32.05 -4.58
C ASN A 180 -1.06 30.73 -5.37
N TYR A 181 -1.92 30.66 -6.40
CA TYR A 181 -2.32 29.42 -7.05
C TYR A 181 -1.13 28.60 -7.54
N ASN A 182 -0.19 29.24 -8.23
CA ASN A 182 0.97 28.57 -8.81
C ASN A 182 1.84 27.92 -7.73
N SER A 183 2.22 28.68 -6.71
CA SER A 183 3.06 28.17 -5.60
C SER A 183 2.37 27.02 -4.85
N THR A 184 1.06 27.12 -4.63
CA THR A 184 0.29 26.10 -3.92
C THR A 184 0.17 24.83 -4.75
N LEU A 185 -0.15 24.94 -6.04
CA LEU A 185 -0.26 23.78 -6.92
C LEU A 185 1.09 23.08 -7.09
N GLN A 186 2.18 23.83 -7.29
CA GLN A 186 3.53 23.27 -7.36
C GLN A 186 3.91 22.56 -6.07
N ARG A 187 3.65 23.17 -4.91
CA ARG A 187 3.90 22.53 -3.60
C ARG A 187 3.11 21.23 -3.44
N LEU A 188 1.85 21.21 -3.85
CA LEU A 188 1.03 19.99 -3.80
C LEU A 188 1.59 18.90 -4.72
N MET A 189 2.07 19.26 -5.92
CA MET A 189 2.71 18.31 -6.82
C MET A 189 3.99 17.71 -6.21
N LEU A 190 4.83 18.53 -5.58
CA LEU A 190 6.03 18.05 -4.87
C LEU A 190 5.68 17.15 -3.68
N LEU A 191 4.69 17.53 -2.88
CA LEU A 191 4.20 16.69 -1.77
C LEU A 191 3.66 15.36 -2.25
N LYS A 192 3.04 15.32 -3.44
CA LYS A 192 2.56 14.08 -4.04
C LYS A 192 3.73 13.17 -4.42
N LEU A 193 4.77 13.72 -5.07
CA LEU A 193 5.97 12.98 -5.44
C LEU A 193 6.66 12.38 -4.21
N ASP A 194 6.79 13.16 -3.13
CA ASP A 194 7.34 12.68 -1.86
C ASP A 194 6.48 11.56 -1.25
N ALA A 195 5.16 11.74 -1.18
CA ALA A 195 4.25 10.72 -0.68
C ALA A 195 4.30 9.42 -1.52
N MET A 196 4.47 9.54 -2.84
CA MET A 196 4.67 8.38 -3.72
C MET A 196 6.00 7.68 -3.48
N GLY A 197 7.09 8.44 -3.29
CA GLY A 197 8.39 7.89 -2.93
C GLY A 197 8.34 7.12 -1.60
N GLN A 198 7.69 7.68 -0.58
CA GLN A 198 7.49 7.01 0.70
C GLN A 198 6.65 5.73 0.57
N LEU A 199 5.60 5.75 -0.26
CA LEU A 199 4.80 4.56 -0.53
C LEU A 199 5.66 3.45 -1.18
N TYR A 200 6.52 3.79 -2.13
CA TYR A 200 7.40 2.81 -2.77
C TYR A 200 8.42 2.18 -1.80
N ILE A 201 9.02 2.99 -0.93
CA ILE A 201 9.91 2.50 0.13
C ILE A 201 9.16 1.54 1.05
N GLU A 202 7.94 1.90 1.46
CA GLU A 202 7.10 1.06 2.31
C GLU A 202 6.79 -0.28 1.62
N LEU A 203 6.36 -0.27 0.35
CA LEU A 203 6.09 -1.49 -0.42
C LEU A 203 7.31 -2.41 -0.48
N THR A 204 8.53 -1.87 -0.54
CA THR A 204 9.75 -2.69 -0.55
C THR A 204 10.01 -3.27 0.84
N SER A 205 9.92 -2.45 1.88
CA SER A 205 10.15 -2.88 3.27
C SER A 205 9.12 -3.92 3.76
N THR A 206 7.88 -3.85 3.29
CA THR A 206 6.83 -4.82 3.64
C THR A 206 7.17 -6.22 3.10
N ILE A 207 7.80 -6.32 1.94
CA ILE A 207 8.26 -7.60 1.38
C ILE A 207 9.42 -8.18 2.20
N GLU A 208 10.38 -7.35 2.59
CA GLU A 208 11.49 -7.77 3.45
C GLU A 208 10.99 -8.28 4.81
N ASN A 209 10.10 -7.52 5.44
CA ASN A 209 9.46 -7.89 6.71
C ASN A 209 8.63 -9.17 6.58
N LEU A 210 7.92 -9.36 5.46
CA LEU A 210 7.19 -10.59 5.17
C LEU A 210 8.14 -11.79 5.06
N GLU A 211 9.26 -11.65 4.34
CA GLU A 211 10.25 -12.71 4.20
C GLU A 211 10.86 -13.10 5.57
N GLU A 212 11.19 -12.11 6.42
CA GLU A 212 11.69 -12.36 7.77
C GLU A 212 10.66 -13.06 8.67
N CYS A 213 9.40 -12.63 8.61
CA CYS A 213 8.29 -13.24 9.34
C CYS A 213 8.10 -14.71 8.93
N LEU A 214 8.08 -14.99 7.62
CA LEU A 214 7.93 -16.34 7.08
C LEU A 214 9.12 -17.25 7.39
N LYS A 215 10.34 -16.69 7.41
CA LYS A 215 11.55 -17.42 7.84
C LYS A 215 11.44 -17.87 9.29
N THR A 216 10.97 -16.98 10.17
CA THR A 216 10.75 -17.29 11.59
C THR A 216 9.68 -18.37 11.76
N ASN A 217 8.56 -18.24 11.04
CA ASN A 217 7.48 -19.22 11.06
C ASN A 217 7.94 -20.61 10.57
N LEU A 218 8.72 -20.65 9.48
CA LEU A 218 9.30 -21.90 8.98
C LEU A 218 10.24 -22.51 10.02
N SER A 219 11.11 -21.72 10.65
CA SER A 219 11.99 -22.21 11.72
C SER A 219 11.19 -22.88 12.85
N GLY A 220 10.13 -22.20 13.33
CA GLY A 220 9.25 -22.76 14.35
C GLY A 220 8.51 -24.01 13.90
N TYR A 221 8.14 -24.12 12.62
CA TYR A 221 7.58 -25.34 12.05
C TYR A 221 8.58 -26.50 12.04
N LEU A 222 9.84 -26.23 11.66
CA LEU A 222 10.90 -27.24 11.62
C LEU A 222 11.24 -27.77 13.02
N GLU A 223 11.23 -26.91 14.03
CA GLU A 223 11.41 -27.33 15.43
C GLU A 223 10.29 -28.26 15.90
N ARG A 224 9.02 -27.91 15.60
CA ARG A 224 7.88 -28.79 15.88
C ARG A 224 8.00 -30.12 15.15
N THR A 225 8.37 -30.09 13.87
CA THR A 225 8.59 -31.27 13.04
C THR A 225 9.68 -32.17 13.63
N ARG A 226 10.80 -31.61 14.09
CA ARG A 226 11.85 -32.38 14.79
C ARG A 226 11.33 -33.03 16.07
N SER A 227 10.55 -32.32 16.87
CA SER A 227 9.96 -32.88 18.10
C SER A 227 9.01 -34.06 17.82
N VAL A 228 8.19 -33.96 16.77
CA VAL A 228 7.33 -35.07 16.31
C VAL A 228 8.17 -36.23 15.80
N LEU A 229 9.19 -35.95 14.98
CA LEU A 229 10.13 -36.97 14.49
C LEU A 229 10.82 -37.72 15.63
N ASP A 230 11.30 -37.03 16.67
CA ASP A 230 11.92 -37.67 17.83
C ASP A 230 10.96 -38.63 18.55
N SER A 231 9.70 -38.23 18.67
CA SER A 231 8.64 -39.06 19.27
C SER A 231 8.32 -40.27 18.39
N MET A 232 8.31 -40.09 17.07
CA MET A 232 8.15 -41.17 16.10
C MET A 232 9.34 -42.13 16.10
N TYR A 233 10.58 -41.66 16.19
CA TYR A 233 11.77 -42.51 16.30
C TYR A 233 11.73 -43.37 17.57
N ARG A 234 11.19 -42.84 18.68
CA ARG A 234 10.95 -43.63 19.90
C ARG A 234 9.87 -44.69 19.68
N CYS A 235 8.78 -44.37 18.99
CA CYS A 235 7.77 -45.36 18.58
C CYS A 235 8.38 -46.47 17.71
N TYR A 236 9.20 -46.08 16.73
CA TYR A 236 9.85 -47.00 15.81
C TYR A 236 10.89 -47.89 16.51
N ASN A 237 11.69 -47.35 17.44
CA ASN A 237 12.72 -48.12 18.15
C ASN A 237 12.22 -48.83 19.42
N GLY A 238 11.06 -48.44 19.96
CA GLY A 238 10.49 -48.88 21.24
C GLY A 238 9.93 -50.30 21.29
N ARG A 239 10.02 -51.10 20.21
CA ARG A 239 9.73 -52.56 20.23
C ARG A 239 10.98 -53.43 20.10
N ARG A 240 12.10 -53.06 20.71
CA ARG A 240 13.35 -53.85 20.66
C ARG A 240 13.93 -54.22 22.03
N LYS A 241 13.17 -54.08 23.12
CA LYS A 241 13.65 -54.32 24.49
C LYS A 241 12.86 -55.38 25.30
N GLU A 242 12.15 -56.31 24.64
CA GLU A 242 11.49 -57.43 25.33
C GLU A 242 11.88 -58.84 24.83
N ASP A 243 12.71 -58.99 23.78
CA ASP A 243 13.10 -60.31 23.24
C ASP A 243 14.54 -60.76 23.58
N SER A 244 15.11 -60.30 24.70
CA SER A 244 16.44 -60.78 25.15
C SER A 244 16.44 -61.37 26.56
N SER A 245 15.28 -61.84 27.03
CA SER A 245 15.15 -62.60 28.29
C SER A 245 14.30 -63.85 28.06
N ASN A 246 14.80 -64.74 27.21
CA ASN A 246 14.46 -66.18 27.22
C ASN A 246 15.60 -66.95 26.53
N VAL A 247 16.71 -67.09 27.26
CA VAL A 247 17.67 -68.17 27.02
C VAL A 247 17.47 -69.14 28.19
N PRO A 248 16.92 -70.35 27.96
CA PRO A 248 16.83 -71.36 28.99
C PRO A 248 18.22 -71.93 29.28
N LEU A 249 18.55 -72.04 30.57
CA LEU A 249 19.58 -72.95 31.08
C LEU A 249 19.11 -74.40 30.90
#